data_AF-A0A0B6RZ01-F1
#
_entry.id   AF-A0A0B6RZ01-F1
#
_cell.length_a   1.000
_cell.length_b   1.000
_cell.length_c   1.000
_cell.angle_alpha   90.00
_cell.angle_beta   90.00
_cell.angle_gamma   90.00
#
_symmetry.space_group_name_H-M   'P 1'
#
loop_
_entity.id
_entity.type
_entity.pdbx_description
1 polymer ?
#
loop_
_entity_poly.entity_id
_entity_poly.type
_entity_poly.pdbx_seq_one_letter_code
_entity_poly.pdbx_strand_id
1 'polypeptide(L)'
;MKQGKPKLTRQDAERLFAGLPAAGGSSASRPVNPFEASPFDMTRRADEKATLWKDNLVTLPIAFVVPAAYASLAVLSRAIVQAWRVRWVREAGHEIVAEFPEGWKAVRPASGPIELRDPSNVVRAVYGWAEDAELRLLTRYLVETQSNSSTGMSSLLIRDRASGQILERSSIWSSLSGASHPDWARLSGWLNSHFPQHQDPLRYWEDCERNLRAAEA
;
A
#
# COMPACT_ATOMS: atom_id res chain seq x y z
N MET A 1 68.12 5.94 -4.93
CA MET A 1 67.99 6.91 -6.05
C MET A 1 67.49 6.10 -7.26
N LYS A 2 66.19 6.00 -7.54
CA LYS A 2 65.28 6.86 -8.36
C LYS A 2 65.80 7.18 -9.77
N GLN A 3 65.19 6.57 -10.80
CA GLN A 3 64.85 7.23 -12.07
C GLN A 3 63.49 6.71 -12.55
N GLY A 4 62.58 7.63 -12.86
CA GLY A 4 61.15 7.40 -13.08
C GLY A 4 60.75 7.19 -14.55
N LYS A 5 59.54 6.65 -14.73
CA LYS A 5 58.89 6.34 -16.03
C LYS A 5 58.46 7.61 -16.78
N PRO A 6 58.66 7.71 -18.11
CA PRO A 6 57.96 8.70 -18.92
C PRO A 6 56.51 8.27 -19.22
N LYS A 7 55.57 9.23 -19.07
CA LYS A 7 54.14 9.08 -19.38
C LYS A 7 53.92 9.30 -20.88
N LEU A 8 53.38 8.30 -21.58
CA LEU A 8 52.93 8.42 -22.97
C LEU A 8 51.58 9.15 -22.99
N THR A 9 51.49 10.23 -23.76
CA THR A 9 50.30 11.09 -23.86
C THR A 9 49.36 10.64 -24.99
N ARG A 10 48.07 10.90 -24.80
CA ARG A 10 46.94 10.44 -25.64
C ARG A 10 47.00 10.89 -27.11
N GLN A 11 47.83 11.89 -27.43
CA GLN A 11 48.01 12.42 -28.79
C GLN A 11 48.88 11.53 -29.70
N ASP A 12 49.67 10.60 -29.14
CA ASP A 12 50.47 9.67 -29.93
C ASP A 12 49.67 8.45 -30.44
N ALA A 13 48.54 8.13 -29.79
CA ALA A 13 47.68 7.00 -30.20
C ALA A 13 46.81 7.34 -31.43
N GLU A 14 46.48 8.61 -31.65
CA GLU A 14 45.63 9.05 -32.76
C GLU A 14 46.40 9.16 -34.10
N ARG A 15 47.73 9.02 -34.08
CA ARG A 15 48.58 8.95 -35.28
C ARG A 15 48.69 7.54 -35.89
N LEU A 16 48.13 6.51 -35.25
CA LEU A 16 48.20 5.13 -35.74
C LEU A 16 47.12 4.75 -36.77
N PHE A 17 46.10 5.60 -36.98
CA PHE A 17 44.95 5.26 -37.82
C PHE A 17 44.56 6.32 -38.86
N ALA A 18 45.53 7.11 -39.33
CA ALA A 18 45.34 7.97 -40.49
C ALA A 18 45.70 7.21 -41.78
N GLY A 19 44.70 6.73 -42.53
CA GLY A 19 44.91 6.35 -43.95
C GLY A 19 44.42 4.98 -44.42
N LEU A 20 43.26 4.47 -43.99
CA LEU A 20 42.63 3.30 -44.64
C LEU A 20 41.24 3.63 -45.21
N PRO A 21 40.99 3.35 -46.51
CA PRO A 21 39.79 3.78 -47.24
C PRO A 21 38.54 2.93 -46.95
N ALA A 22 37.36 3.52 -47.19
CA ALA A 22 36.04 2.91 -47.01
C ALA A 22 35.43 2.37 -48.31
N ALA A 23 34.93 1.12 -48.28
CA ALA A 23 33.91 0.48 -49.14
C ALA A 23 33.82 -1.01 -48.70
N GLY A 24 32.74 -1.78 -48.68
CA GLY A 24 31.43 -1.73 -49.33
C GLY A 24 31.12 -3.14 -49.88
N GLY A 25 30.18 -3.89 -49.28
CA GLY A 25 29.40 -4.94 -49.95
C GLY A 25 29.73 -6.45 -49.71
N SER A 26 28.65 -7.18 -49.38
CA SER A 26 28.33 -8.60 -49.70
C SER A 26 28.36 -9.66 -48.59
N SER A 27 27.29 -10.46 -48.63
CA SER A 27 26.81 -11.47 -47.69
C SER A 27 27.65 -12.74 -47.63
N ALA A 28 27.74 -13.32 -46.44
CA ALA A 28 27.92 -14.76 -46.23
C ALA A 28 27.22 -15.17 -44.92
N SER A 29 26.18 -15.97 -45.08
CA SER A 29 25.38 -16.60 -44.04
C SER A 29 26.24 -17.47 -43.12
N ARG A 30 26.28 -17.14 -41.83
CA ARG A 30 26.75 -18.05 -40.78
C ARG A 30 25.53 -18.58 -40.02
N PRO A 31 25.36 -19.91 -39.88
CA PRO A 31 24.19 -20.47 -39.23
C PRO A 31 24.18 -20.07 -37.74
N VAL A 32 23.07 -19.46 -37.31
CA VAL A 32 22.83 -19.07 -35.92
C VAL A 32 22.56 -20.34 -35.12
N ASN A 33 23.35 -20.54 -34.08
CA ASN A 33 23.23 -21.63 -33.12
C ASN A 33 21.96 -21.41 -32.26
N PRO A 34 20.96 -22.31 -32.27
CA PRO A 34 19.67 -22.07 -31.62
C PRO A 34 19.69 -22.26 -30.09
N PHE A 35 20.87 -22.46 -29.49
CA PHE A 35 21.03 -22.70 -28.05
C PHE A 35 21.95 -21.69 -27.33
N GLU A 36 22.43 -20.64 -28.00
CA GLU A 36 23.10 -19.51 -27.34
C GLU A 36 22.12 -18.35 -27.11
N ALA A 37 21.15 -18.58 -26.23
CA ALA A 37 20.46 -17.51 -25.52
C ALA A 37 21.00 -17.49 -24.09
N SER A 38 22.03 -16.69 -23.84
CA SER A 38 22.41 -16.31 -22.48
C SER A 38 21.31 -15.40 -21.92
N PRO A 39 20.63 -15.74 -20.80
CA PRO A 39 19.45 -15.01 -20.33
C PRO A 39 19.78 -13.77 -19.49
N PHE A 40 21.01 -13.24 -19.56
CA PHE A 40 21.47 -12.12 -18.75
C PHE A 40 22.00 -10.95 -19.56
N ASP A 41 21.41 -10.68 -20.73
CA ASP A 41 21.69 -9.45 -21.43
C ASP A 41 20.71 -8.33 -21.03
N MET A 42 21.32 -7.23 -20.61
CA MET A 42 20.70 -6.09 -19.98
C MET A 42 19.68 -5.42 -20.92
N THR A 43 18.39 -5.65 -20.70
CA THR A 43 17.36 -4.75 -21.22
C THR A 43 17.34 -3.48 -20.38
N ARG A 44 18.16 -2.52 -20.84
CA ARG A 44 17.99 -1.08 -20.69
C ARG A 44 16.49 -0.76 -20.61
N ARG A 45 16.02 -0.22 -19.47
CA ARG A 45 14.65 0.26 -19.27
C ARG A 45 14.25 1.14 -20.45
N ALA A 46 13.35 0.63 -21.30
CA ALA A 46 12.58 1.46 -22.21
C ALA A 46 11.47 2.12 -21.39
N ASP A 47 11.68 3.40 -21.07
CA ASP A 47 10.59 4.32 -20.74
C ASP A 47 9.73 4.51 -22.00
N GLU A 48 8.87 3.55 -22.32
CA GLU A 48 7.87 3.69 -23.37
C GLU A 48 6.52 3.20 -22.86
N LYS A 49 5.68 4.19 -22.52
CA LYS A 49 4.24 4.07 -22.25
C LYS A 49 3.55 3.15 -23.27
N ALA A 50 2.93 2.09 -22.78
CA ALA A 50 1.72 1.51 -23.37
C ALA A 50 0.84 0.89 -22.26
N THR A 51 -0.08 1.67 -21.68
CA THR A 51 -1.55 1.61 -21.89
C THR A 51 -2.26 0.33 -21.40
N LEU A 52 -3.28 0.51 -20.53
CA LEU A 52 -4.20 -0.47 -19.91
C LEU A 52 -3.85 -0.97 -18.51
N TRP A 53 -3.35 -0.09 -17.64
CA TRP A 53 -3.44 -0.37 -16.21
C TRP A 53 -4.87 0.02 -15.86
N LYS A 54 -5.73 -0.97 -15.54
CA LYS A 54 -7.05 -0.64 -14.99
C LYS A 54 -6.81 0.23 -13.76
N ASP A 55 -7.41 1.42 -13.71
CA ASP A 55 -7.32 2.36 -12.58
C ASP A 55 -7.76 1.76 -11.23
N ASN A 56 -8.26 0.53 -11.26
CA ASN A 56 -8.82 -0.21 -10.15
C ASN A 56 -7.86 -1.25 -9.52
N LEU A 57 -6.65 -1.44 -10.06
CA LEU A 57 -5.68 -2.36 -9.49
C LEU A 57 -4.88 -1.68 -8.38
N VAL A 58 -4.96 -2.23 -7.17
CA VAL A 58 -4.25 -1.74 -5.99
C VAL A 58 -3.34 -2.83 -5.45
N THR A 59 -2.08 -2.47 -5.19
CA THR A 59 -1.10 -3.34 -4.53
C THR A 59 -1.18 -3.15 -3.02
N LEU A 60 -1.37 -4.25 -2.30
CA LEU A 60 -1.44 -4.31 -0.84
C LEU A 60 -0.32 -5.23 -0.32
N PRO A 61 0.10 -5.09 0.95
CA PRO A 61 0.96 -6.08 1.58
C PRO A 61 0.24 -7.42 1.72
N ILE A 62 1.01 -8.52 1.71
CA ILE A 62 0.48 -9.88 1.91
C ILE A 62 0.13 -10.16 3.37
N ALA A 63 0.78 -9.48 4.31
CA ALA A 63 0.54 -9.61 5.74
C ALA A 63 -0.64 -8.72 6.15
N PHE A 64 -1.60 -9.27 6.89
CA PHE A 64 -2.75 -8.54 7.41
C PHE A 64 -2.84 -8.73 8.92
N VAL A 65 -3.17 -7.66 9.62
CA VAL A 65 -3.60 -7.74 11.02
C VAL A 65 -4.98 -8.39 11.05
N VAL A 66 -5.08 -9.61 11.56
CA VAL A 66 -6.35 -10.35 11.67
C VAL A 66 -7.16 -9.82 12.86
N PRO A 67 -8.34 -9.19 12.65
CA PRO A 67 -9.17 -8.75 13.76
C PRO A 67 -9.73 -9.93 14.55
N ALA A 68 -10.00 -9.74 15.84
CA ALA A 68 -10.47 -10.80 16.74
C ALA A 68 -11.77 -11.49 16.29
N ALA A 69 -12.59 -10.82 15.47
CA ALA A 69 -13.80 -11.39 14.88
C ALA A 69 -13.53 -12.51 13.85
N TYR A 70 -12.29 -12.66 13.38
CA TYR A 70 -11.93 -13.59 12.29
C TYR A 70 -10.97 -14.67 12.79
N ALA A 71 -11.28 -15.94 12.49
CA ALA A 71 -10.49 -17.07 12.94
C ALA A 71 -9.14 -17.23 12.21
N SER A 72 -9.03 -16.72 10.98
CA SER A 72 -7.80 -16.80 10.18
C SER A 72 -7.77 -15.75 9.07
N LEU A 73 -6.58 -15.53 8.52
CA LEU A 73 -6.38 -14.67 7.36
C LEU A 73 -7.21 -15.13 6.15
N ALA A 74 -7.36 -16.44 5.94
CA ALA A 74 -8.16 -16.97 4.83
C ALA A 74 -9.65 -16.59 4.96
N VAL A 75 -10.20 -16.61 6.18
CA VAL A 75 -11.58 -16.19 6.45
C VAL A 75 -11.72 -14.69 6.24
N LEU A 76 -10.77 -13.90 6.77
CA LEU A 76 -10.75 -12.45 6.58
C LEU A 76 -10.68 -12.07 5.09
N SER A 77 -9.77 -12.70 4.33
CA SER A 77 -9.59 -12.46 2.90
C SER A 77 -10.87 -12.72 2.09
N ARG A 78 -11.61 -13.80 2.40
CA ARG A 78 -12.92 -14.07 1.80
C ARG A 78 -13.96 -13.01 2.18
N ALA A 79 -13.97 -12.59 3.45
CA ALA A 79 -14.89 -11.56 3.91
C ALA A 79 -14.61 -10.20 3.23
N ILE A 80 -13.35 -9.86 3.00
CA ILE A 80 -12.96 -8.64 2.25
C ILE A 80 -13.46 -8.72 0.80
N VAL A 81 -13.27 -9.86 0.12
CA VAL A 81 -13.79 -10.08 -1.24
C VAL A 81 -15.29 -9.80 -1.32
N GLN A 82 -16.05 -10.30 -0.36
CA GLN A 82 -17.50 -10.11 -0.31
C GLN A 82 -17.88 -8.66 0.05
N ALA A 83 -17.35 -8.13 1.16
CA ALA A 83 -17.73 -6.84 1.69
C ALA A 83 -17.31 -5.68 0.78
N TRP A 84 -16.11 -5.73 0.20
CA TRP A 84 -15.58 -4.67 -0.67
C TRP A 84 -15.74 -4.97 -2.16
N ARG A 85 -16.25 -6.14 -2.54
CA ARG A 85 -16.35 -6.60 -3.94
C ARG A 85 -15.01 -6.56 -4.68
N VAL A 86 -13.94 -6.93 -3.98
CA VAL A 86 -12.60 -6.99 -4.56
C VAL A 86 -12.31 -8.36 -5.15
N ARG A 87 -11.41 -8.42 -6.13
CA ARG A 87 -10.89 -9.66 -6.69
C ARG A 87 -9.39 -9.73 -6.51
N TRP A 88 -8.89 -10.76 -5.83
CA TRP A 88 -7.46 -11.04 -5.77
C TRP A 88 -6.97 -11.47 -7.15
N VAL A 89 -5.92 -10.82 -7.67
CA VAL A 89 -5.44 -11.03 -9.05
C VAL A 89 -4.14 -11.83 -9.06
N ARG A 90 -3.16 -11.39 -8.28
CA ARG A 90 -1.84 -12.06 -8.18
C ARG A 90 -1.22 -11.83 -6.81
N GLU A 91 -0.47 -12.82 -6.36
CA GLU A 91 0.41 -12.75 -5.20
C GLU A 91 1.86 -12.83 -5.70
N ALA A 92 2.71 -11.89 -5.27
CA ALA A 92 4.11 -11.83 -5.67
C ALA A 92 4.97 -11.35 -4.50
N GLY A 93 5.83 -12.24 -3.99
CA GLY A 93 6.70 -11.93 -2.85
C GLY A 93 5.89 -11.51 -1.62
N HIS A 94 6.08 -10.26 -1.20
CA HIS A 94 5.41 -9.66 -0.03
C HIS A 94 4.17 -8.83 -0.38
N GLU A 95 3.74 -8.84 -1.64
CA GLU A 95 2.63 -8.03 -2.13
C GLU A 95 1.53 -8.88 -2.77
N ILE A 96 0.29 -8.41 -2.62
CA ILE A 96 -0.89 -8.92 -3.31
C ILE A 96 -1.49 -7.79 -4.15
N VAL A 97 -1.77 -8.08 -5.42
CA VAL A 97 -2.51 -7.15 -6.29
C VAL A 97 -3.97 -7.56 -6.30
N ALA A 98 -4.83 -6.60 -5.99
CA ALA A 98 -6.27 -6.76 -5.99
C ALA A 98 -6.92 -5.78 -6.96
N GLU A 99 -7.98 -6.23 -7.62
CA GLU A 99 -8.87 -5.38 -8.40
C GLU A 99 -10.01 -4.93 -7.50
N PHE A 100 -10.09 -3.63 -7.27
CA PHE A 100 -11.14 -2.99 -6.51
C PHE A 100 -12.29 -2.51 -7.41
N PRO A 101 -13.47 -2.20 -6.85
CA PRO A 101 -14.45 -1.38 -7.54
C PRO A 101 -13.86 -0.01 -7.90
N GLU A 102 -14.48 0.66 -8.87
CA GLU A 102 -14.06 1.99 -9.32
C GLU A 102 -14.05 3.00 -8.15
N GLY A 103 -13.04 3.88 -8.13
CA GLY A 103 -12.91 4.97 -7.17
C GLY A 103 -12.07 4.63 -5.92
N TRP A 104 -11.78 3.35 -5.67
CA TRP A 104 -10.82 2.96 -4.64
C TRP A 104 -9.41 3.35 -5.03
N LYS A 105 -8.61 3.76 -4.04
CA LYS A 105 -7.22 4.18 -4.27
C LYS A 105 -6.35 4.01 -3.04
N ALA A 106 -5.08 3.65 -3.27
CA ALA A 106 -4.04 3.74 -2.26
C ALA A 106 -3.33 5.10 -2.38
N VAL A 107 -3.35 5.88 -1.31
CA VAL A 107 -2.75 7.22 -1.28
C VAL A 107 -1.61 7.23 -0.28
N ARG A 108 -0.43 7.66 -0.72
CA ARG A 108 0.72 7.89 0.16
C ARG A 108 0.69 9.34 0.66
N PRO A 109 0.42 9.60 1.95
CA PRO A 109 0.50 10.94 2.50
C PRO A 109 1.96 11.42 2.60
N ALA A 110 2.15 12.72 2.78
CA ALA A 110 3.48 13.32 2.95
C ALA A 110 4.21 12.80 4.20
N SER A 111 3.45 12.43 5.22
CA SER A 111 3.92 11.77 6.44
C SER A 111 2.90 10.74 6.87
N GLY A 112 3.36 9.56 7.27
CA GLY A 112 2.51 8.47 7.77
C GLY A 112 2.32 7.28 6.81
N PRO A 113 1.50 6.29 7.22
CA PRO A 113 1.28 5.07 6.45
C PRO A 113 0.53 5.34 5.14
N ILE A 114 0.59 4.41 4.20
CA ILE A 114 -0.25 4.44 3.00
C ILE A 114 -1.70 4.18 3.42
N GLU A 115 -2.61 4.99 2.88
CA GLU A 115 -4.03 4.95 3.18
C GLU A 115 -4.79 4.34 2.01
N LEU A 116 -5.51 3.25 2.26
CA LEU A 116 -6.49 2.72 1.33
C LEU A 116 -7.80 3.47 1.53
N ARG A 117 -8.24 4.19 0.50
CA ARG A 117 -9.43 5.02 0.52
C ARG A 117 -10.51 4.45 -0.40
N ASP A 118 -11.75 4.50 0.07
CA ASP A 118 -12.92 4.14 -0.72
C ASP A 118 -13.31 5.28 -1.71
N PRO A 119 -14.34 5.08 -2.56
CA PRO A 119 -14.76 6.08 -3.54
C PRO A 119 -15.25 7.40 -2.90
N SER A 120 -15.69 7.36 -1.64
CA SER A 120 -16.04 8.55 -0.85
C SER A 120 -14.83 9.21 -0.18
N ASN A 121 -13.62 8.75 -0.53
CA ASN A 121 -12.33 9.23 -0.03
C ASN A 121 -12.11 8.96 1.48
N VAL A 122 -12.88 8.05 2.08
CA VAL A 122 -12.77 7.64 3.47
C VAL A 122 -11.71 6.55 3.60
N VAL A 123 -10.83 6.67 4.60
CA VAL A 123 -9.76 5.69 4.83
C VAL A 123 -10.34 4.40 5.42
N ARG A 124 -10.20 3.28 4.72
CA ARG A 124 -10.72 1.96 5.11
C ARG A 124 -9.65 1.02 5.65
N ALA A 125 -8.40 1.20 5.24
CA ALA A 125 -7.25 0.49 5.77
C ALA A 125 -5.98 1.34 5.68
N VAL A 126 -4.97 0.97 6.46
CA VAL A 126 -3.63 1.58 6.43
C VAL A 126 -2.56 0.52 6.41
N TYR A 127 -1.41 0.82 5.80
CA TYR A 127 -0.24 -0.06 5.80
C TYR A 127 1.08 0.71 5.73
N GLY A 128 2.13 0.07 6.25
CA GLY A 128 3.49 0.62 6.27
C GLY A 128 4.17 0.63 4.90
N TRP A 129 5.43 1.07 4.88
CA TRP A 129 6.26 1.14 3.67
C TRP A 129 7.29 0.00 3.56
N ALA A 130 7.49 -0.73 4.65
CA ALA A 130 8.45 -1.81 4.70
C ALA A 130 7.92 -3.05 3.98
N GLU A 131 8.81 -3.94 3.57
CA GLU A 131 8.42 -5.20 2.91
C GLU A 131 7.63 -6.12 3.85
N ASP A 132 7.84 -6.00 5.16
CA ASP A 132 7.10 -6.69 6.22
C ASP A 132 5.91 -5.87 6.74
N ALA A 133 5.49 -4.83 6.03
CA ALA A 133 4.35 -4.03 6.44
C ALA A 133 3.07 -4.87 6.51
N GLU A 134 2.30 -4.65 7.57
CA GLU A 134 0.99 -5.29 7.73
C GLU A 134 -0.13 -4.34 7.30
N LEU A 135 -1.10 -4.88 6.55
CA LEU A 135 -2.35 -4.20 6.29
C LEU A 135 -3.24 -4.24 7.52
N ARG A 136 -3.62 -3.06 8.02
CA ARG A 136 -4.57 -2.89 9.11
C ARG A 136 -5.87 -2.29 8.60
N LEU A 137 -6.93 -3.08 8.70
CA LEU A 137 -8.29 -2.63 8.43
C LEU A 137 -8.80 -1.71 9.54
N LEU A 138 -9.57 -0.68 9.19
CA LEU A 138 -10.09 0.30 10.14
C LEU A 138 -11.59 0.10 10.34
N THR A 139 -12.02 0.16 11.60
CA THR A 139 -13.42 0.13 11.98
C THR A 139 -14.12 1.45 11.65
N ARG A 140 -15.44 1.39 11.44
CA ARG A 140 -16.26 2.59 11.21
C ARG A 140 -16.30 3.49 12.44
N TYR A 141 -16.47 2.87 13.61
CA TYR A 141 -16.55 3.56 14.88
C TYR A 141 -15.36 3.15 15.77
N LEU A 142 -14.75 4.13 16.43
CA LEU A 142 -13.63 3.92 17.32
C LEU A 142 -13.63 5.02 18.40
N VAL A 143 -13.13 4.67 19.58
CA VAL A 143 -12.76 5.65 20.60
C VAL A 143 -11.39 6.24 20.23
N GLU A 144 -11.38 7.50 19.83
CA GLU A 144 -10.19 8.25 19.43
C GLU A 144 -9.68 9.10 20.60
N THR A 145 -8.36 9.21 20.72
CA THR A 145 -7.74 10.18 21.64
C THR A 145 -7.52 11.50 20.91
N GLN A 146 -8.01 12.58 21.51
CA GLN A 146 -7.78 13.95 21.09
C GLN A 146 -6.76 14.60 22.04
N SER A 147 -5.57 14.92 21.53
CA SER A 147 -4.54 15.65 22.29
C SER A 147 -4.69 17.16 22.14
N ASN A 148 -4.50 17.91 23.22
CA ASN A 148 -4.32 19.35 23.20
C ASN A 148 -2.84 19.68 23.45
N SER A 149 -2.16 20.14 22.40
CA SER A 149 -0.73 20.45 22.42
C SER A 149 -0.35 21.59 23.36
N SER A 150 -1.27 22.51 23.65
CA SER A 150 -1.01 23.67 24.53
C SER A 150 -0.99 23.29 26.01
N THR A 151 -1.80 22.31 26.42
CA THR A 151 -1.92 21.89 27.82
C THR A 151 -1.25 20.56 28.11
N GLY A 152 -0.85 19.80 27.08
CA GLY A 152 -0.37 18.43 27.22
C GLY A 152 -1.44 17.45 27.70
N MET A 153 -2.70 17.88 27.79
CA MET A 153 -3.82 17.03 28.17
C MET A 153 -4.46 16.38 26.95
N SER A 154 -5.10 15.25 27.19
CA SER A 154 -5.88 14.51 26.21
C SER A 154 -7.32 14.35 26.66
N SER A 155 -8.22 14.26 25.69
CA SER A 155 -9.62 13.88 25.87
C SER A 155 -9.92 12.71 24.93
N LEU A 156 -11.04 12.04 25.16
CA LEU A 156 -11.52 10.96 24.30
C LEU A 156 -12.79 11.38 23.56
N LEU A 157 -12.97 10.87 22.35
CA LEU A 157 -14.19 11.04 21.58
C LEU A 157 -14.52 9.78 20.79
N ILE A 158 -15.77 9.64 20.38
CA ILE A 158 -16.21 8.63 19.42
C ILE A 158 -16.56 9.37 18.14
N ARG A 159 -15.94 8.95 17.05
CA ARG A 159 -16.18 9.52 15.72
C ARG A 159 -16.78 8.45 14.80
N ASP A 160 -17.77 8.84 14.01
CA ASP A 160 -18.14 8.09 12.81
C ASP A 160 -17.12 8.41 11.71
N ARG A 161 -16.31 7.42 11.33
CA ARG A 161 -15.29 7.59 10.29
C ARG A 161 -15.87 7.92 8.92
N ALA A 162 -17.09 7.46 8.63
CA ALA A 162 -17.72 7.69 7.33
C ALA A 162 -18.14 9.16 7.17
N SER A 163 -18.77 9.75 8.18
CA SER A 163 -19.29 11.13 8.15
C SER A 163 -18.36 12.17 8.77
N GLY A 164 -17.37 11.74 9.55
CA GLY A 164 -16.50 12.59 10.35
C GLY A 164 -17.17 13.17 11.60
N GLN A 165 -18.45 12.87 11.85
CA GLN A 165 -19.21 13.40 12.97
C GLN A 165 -18.75 12.81 14.31
N ILE A 166 -18.73 13.65 15.34
CA ILE A 166 -18.46 13.22 16.71
C ILE A 166 -19.79 12.79 17.31
N LEU A 167 -19.89 11.51 17.68
CA LEU A 167 -21.10 10.92 18.24
C LEU A 167 -21.20 11.16 19.75
N GLU A 168 -20.07 11.05 20.45
CA GLU A 168 -19.98 11.20 21.90
C GLU A 168 -18.57 11.70 22.27
N ARG A 169 -18.43 12.44 23.37
CA ARG A 169 -17.13 12.95 23.83
C ARG A 169 -16.97 12.91 25.35
N SER A 170 -15.72 12.81 25.78
CA SER A 170 -15.32 13.05 27.16
C SER A 170 -15.37 14.55 27.47
N SER A 171 -15.97 14.89 28.61
CA SER A 171 -15.85 16.23 29.19
C SER A 171 -14.57 16.39 30.02
N ILE A 172 -13.91 15.28 30.34
CA ILE A 172 -12.67 15.24 31.12
C ILE A 172 -11.48 15.40 30.18
N TRP A 173 -10.58 16.32 30.57
CA TRP A 173 -9.24 16.43 30.01
C TRP A 173 -8.24 15.87 31.03
N SER A 174 -7.44 14.90 30.62
CA SER A 174 -6.52 14.16 31.48
C SER A 174 -5.14 14.04 30.85
N SER A 175 -4.09 13.94 31.67
CA SER A 175 -2.74 13.57 31.21
C SER A 175 -2.67 12.10 30.74
N LEU A 176 -3.63 11.26 31.14
CA LEU A 176 -3.76 9.89 30.69
C LEU A 176 -4.52 9.82 29.37
N SER A 177 -4.11 8.95 28.46
CA SER A 177 -4.69 8.79 27.12
C SER A 177 -5.13 7.35 26.83
N GLY A 178 -5.93 7.18 25.77
CA GLY A 178 -6.37 5.85 25.31
C GLY A 178 -7.06 5.05 26.42
N ALA A 179 -6.72 3.77 26.53
CA ALA A 179 -7.32 2.84 27.50
C ALA A 179 -7.10 3.22 28.97
N SER A 180 -6.10 4.06 29.27
CA SER A 180 -5.80 4.53 30.62
C SER A 180 -6.58 5.78 31.02
N HIS A 181 -7.32 6.39 30.08
CA HIS A 181 -8.10 7.60 30.36
C HIS A 181 -9.33 7.26 31.24
N PRO A 182 -9.72 8.11 32.22
CA PRO A 182 -10.82 7.82 33.16
C PRO A 182 -12.16 7.53 32.46
N ASP A 183 -12.46 8.27 31.39
CA ASP A 183 -13.69 8.07 30.60
C ASP A 183 -13.64 6.90 29.59
N TRP A 184 -12.54 6.15 29.52
CA TRP A 184 -12.42 5.04 28.55
C TRP A 184 -13.53 4.00 28.72
N ALA A 185 -13.79 3.57 29.95
CA ALA A 185 -14.81 2.55 30.23
C ALA A 185 -16.22 3.04 29.87
N ARG A 186 -16.52 4.32 30.15
CA ARG A 186 -17.80 4.95 29.82
C ARG A 186 -18.03 5.00 28.31
N LEU A 187 -17.06 5.52 27.57
CA LEU A 187 -17.17 5.65 26.11
C LEU A 187 -17.16 4.28 25.42
N SER A 188 -16.30 3.37 25.85
CA SER A 188 -16.27 2.00 25.32
C SER A 188 -17.59 1.27 25.59
N GLY A 189 -18.17 1.44 26.79
CA GLY A 189 -19.48 0.88 27.14
C GLY A 189 -20.60 1.47 26.29
N TRP A 190 -20.62 2.79 26.07
CA TRP A 190 -21.55 3.44 25.17
C TRP A 190 -21.44 2.89 23.74
N LEU A 191 -20.21 2.74 23.24
CA LEU A 191 -19.94 2.22 21.90
C LEU A 191 -20.39 0.77 21.74
N ASN A 192 -20.09 -0.08 22.71
CA ASN A 192 -20.54 -1.47 22.75
C ASN A 192 -22.07 -1.59 22.78
N SER A 193 -22.76 -0.66 23.46
CA SER A 193 -24.23 -0.67 23.55
C SER A 193 -24.91 -0.21 22.26
N HIS A 194 -24.37 0.82 21.59
CA HIS A 194 -25.00 1.39 20.38
C HIS A 194 -24.56 0.66 19.10
N PHE A 195 -23.33 0.14 19.08
CA PHE A 195 -22.74 -0.53 17.93
C PHE A 195 -22.04 -1.82 18.36
N PRO A 196 -22.76 -2.88 18.77
CA PRO A 196 -22.15 -4.09 19.35
C PRO A 196 -21.07 -4.78 18.49
N GLN A 197 -21.13 -4.62 17.17
CA GLN A 197 -20.18 -5.23 16.22
C GLN A 197 -19.07 -4.25 15.78
N HIS A 198 -18.85 -3.14 16.51
CA HIS A 198 -17.99 -2.04 16.02
C HIS A 198 -16.54 -2.44 15.80
N GLN A 199 -16.11 -3.51 16.49
CA GLN A 199 -14.76 -4.07 16.38
C GLN A 199 -14.51 -4.77 15.04
N ASP A 200 -15.56 -5.11 14.29
CA ASP A 200 -15.42 -5.70 12.96
C ASP A 200 -15.27 -4.59 11.90
N PRO A 201 -14.13 -4.51 11.20
CA PRO A 201 -13.88 -3.45 10.24
C PRO A 201 -14.75 -3.51 8.98
N LEU A 202 -15.45 -4.63 8.75
CA LEU A 202 -16.35 -4.81 7.60
C LEU A 202 -17.82 -4.56 7.94
N ARG A 203 -18.15 -4.25 9.22
CA ARG A 203 -19.53 -4.00 9.68
C ARG A 203 -19.84 -2.51 9.77
N TYR A 204 -21.13 -2.20 9.75
CA TYR A 204 -21.71 -0.86 9.81
C TYR A 204 -21.39 0.07 8.64
N TRP A 205 -20.57 -0.34 7.69
CA TRP A 205 -20.37 0.40 6.45
C TRP A 205 -21.50 0.11 5.47
N GLU A 206 -22.17 1.15 4.96
CA GLU A 206 -23.39 0.97 4.16
C GLU A 206 -23.18 0.13 2.90
N ASP A 207 -22.02 0.31 2.25
CA ASP A 207 -21.59 -0.46 1.10
C ASP A 207 -21.36 -1.93 1.46
N CYS A 208 -20.62 -2.19 2.56
CA CYS A 208 -20.33 -3.54 3.03
C CYS A 208 -21.62 -4.28 3.44
N GLU A 209 -22.50 -3.65 4.21
CA GLU A 209 -23.78 -4.24 4.64
C GLU A 209 -24.71 -4.55 3.47
N ARG A 210 -24.65 -3.74 2.41
CA ARG A 210 -25.40 -4.01 1.18
C ARG A 210 -24.80 -5.18 0.42
N ASN A 211 -23.48 -5.25 0.35
CA ASN A 211 -22.77 -6.30 -0.37
C ASN A 211 -22.93 -7.67 0.30
N LEU A 212 -22.87 -7.72 1.63
CA LEU A 212 -23.10 -8.94 2.41
C LEU A 212 -24.52 -9.46 2.23
N ARG A 213 -25.54 -8.59 2.35
CA ARG A 213 -26.94 -8.97 2.08
C ARG A 213 -27.16 -9.49 0.66
N ALA A 214 -26.47 -8.92 -0.32
CA ALA A 214 -26.55 -9.38 -1.71
C ALA A 214 -25.82 -10.70 -1.97
N ALA A 215 -24.89 -11.11 -1.09
CA ALA A 215 -24.19 -12.38 -1.20
C ALA A 215 -24.95 -13.55 -0.53
N GLU A 216 -25.89 -13.23 0.38
CA GLU A 216 -26.76 -14.19 1.06
C GLU A 216 -28.05 -14.49 0.29
N ALA A 217 -28.43 -13.63 -0.66
CA ALA A 217 -29.62 -13.75 -1.50
C ALA A 217 -29.34 -14.54 -2.79
#